data_AF-A0AAW1BHI6-F1
#
_entry.id   AF-A0AAW1BHI6-F1
#
_cell.length_a   1.000
_cell.length_b   1.000
_cell.length_c   1.000
_cell.angle_alpha   90.00
_cell.angle_beta   90.00
_cell.angle_gamma   90.00
#
_symmetry.space_group_name_H-M   'P 1'
#
loop_
_entity.id
_entity.type
_entity.pdbx_description
1 polymer ?
#
loop_
_entity_poly.entity_id
_entity_poly.type
_entity_poly.pdbx_seq_one_letter_code
_entity_poly.pdbx_strand_id
1 'polypeptide(L)'
;MATLMWALLLLTNHPNIQEKVQKEIEDAFNSSVSISYQDRKKLPYTNAVIHEIQRLKYILLFGLPRQSTKDVTMKSYHIPKVRNAKNSHCSQKLLWK
;
A
#
# COMPACT_ATOMS: atom_id res chain seq x y z
N MET A 1 -0.60 -2.14 14.76
CA MET A 1 -1.53 -1.66 13.72
C MET A 1 -1.34 -0.15 13.50
N ALA A 2 -0.34 0.25 12.71
CA ALA A 2 -0.02 1.68 12.52
C ALA A 2 -0.91 2.37 11.45
N THR A 3 -1.39 1.62 10.44
CA THR A 3 -2.21 2.17 9.34
C THR A 3 -3.50 2.83 9.81
N LEU A 4 -4.25 2.20 10.73
CA LEU A 4 -5.52 2.75 11.22
C LEU A 4 -5.32 4.05 12.01
N MET A 5 -4.26 4.13 12.82
CA MET A 5 -3.93 5.34 13.56
C MET A 5 -3.57 6.50 12.60
N TRP A 6 -2.78 6.22 11.57
CA TRP A 6 -2.49 7.21 10.52
C TRP A 6 -3.74 7.60 9.73
N ALA A 7 -4.63 6.65 9.41
CA ALA A 7 -5.88 6.95 8.73
C ALA A 7 -6.75 7.91 9.55
N LEU A 8 -6.92 7.64 10.85
CA LEU A 8 -7.64 8.53 11.76
C LEU A 8 -6.98 9.91 11.82
N LEU A 9 -5.66 9.98 11.98
CA LEU A 9 -4.93 11.25 12.01
C LEU A 9 -5.08 12.06 10.71
N LEU A 10 -5.04 11.41 9.55
CA LEU A 10 -5.26 12.09 8.26
C LEU A 10 -6.70 12.60 8.12
N LEU A 11 -7.69 11.81 8.54
CA LEU A 11 -9.09 12.22 8.49
C LEU A 11 -9.37 13.39 9.45
N THR A 12 -8.82 13.37 10.67
CA THR A 12 -8.99 14.47 11.63
C THR A 12 -8.35 15.77 11.15
N ASN A 13 -7.25 15.69 10.39
CA ASN A 13 -6.61 16.86 9.80
C ASN A 13 -7.33 17.40 8.56
N HIS A 14 -8.22 16.61 7.95
CA HIS A 14 -8.93 16.97 6.72
C HIS A 14 -10.45 16.77 6.88
N PRO A 15 -11.13 17.63 7.65
CA PRO A 15 -12.55 17.46 7.96
C PRO A 15 -13.46 17.45 6.70
N ASN A 16 -13.12 18.22 5.66
CA ASN A 16 -13.85 18.22 4.38
C ASN A 16 -13.83 16.84 3.69
N ILE A 17 -12.71 16.11 3.79
CA ILE A 17 -12.61 14.76 3.23
C ILE A 17 -13.45 13.80 4.06
N GLN A 18 -13.40 13.92 5.39
CA GLN A 18 -14.20 13.13 6.31
C GLN A 18 -15.71 13.30 6.07
N GLU A 19 -16.18 14.54 5.89
CA GLU A 19 -17.59 14.84 5.59
C GLU A 19 -18.04 14.19 4.28
N LYS A 20 -17.23 14.26 3.22
CA LYS A 20 -17.53 13.60 1.94
C LYS A 20 -17.61 12.07 2.06
N VAL A 21 -16.74 11.47 2.86
CA VAL A 21 -16.78 10.02 3.13
C VAL A 21 -18.05 9.65 3.90
N GLN A 22 -18.42 10.43 4.93
CA GLN A 22 -19.65 10.19 5.69
C GLN A 22 -20.89 10.32 4.80
N LYS A 23 -20.94 11.35 3.97
CA LYS A 23 -22.03 11.56 3.02
C LYS A 23 -22.16 10.40 2.02
N GLU A 24 -21.05 9.92 1.45
CA GLU A 24 -21.07 8.77 0.56
C GLU A 24 -21.60 7.51 1.27
N ILE A 25 -21.23 7.31 2.53
CA ILE A 25 -21.72 6.18 3.33
C ILE A 25 -23.22 6.31 3.60
N GLU A 26 -23.70 7.49 3.96
CA GLU A 26 -25.13 7.76 4.18
C GLU A 26 -25.94 7.57 2.89
N ASP A 27 -25.43 8.05 1.75
CA ASP A 27 -26.07 7.92 0.44
C ASP A 27 -26.11 6.44 -0.02
N ALA A 28 -25.06 5.66 0.26
CA ALA A 28 -24.96 4.26 -0.15
C ALA A 28 -25.70 3.30 0.80
N PHE A 29 -25.78 3.63 2.08
CA PHE A 29 -26.38 2.83 3.13
C PHE A 29 -27.37 3.67 3.93
N ASN A 30 -28.65 3.47 3.65
CA ASN A 30 -29.69 3.91 4.56
C ASN A 30 -29.43 3.29 5.95
N SER A 31 -29.65 4.07 7.00
CA SER A 31 -29.21 3.96 8.42
C SER A 31 -29.38 2.60 9.16
N SER A 32 -29.74 1.51 8.49
CA SER A 32 -30.11 0.22 9.10
C SER A 32 -29.41 -1.00 8.48
N VAL A 33 -28.45 -0.82 7.57
CA VAL A 33 -27.77 -1.94 6.90
C VAL A 33 -26.41 -2.25 7.54
N SER A 34 -26.19 -3.54 7.82
CA SER A 34 -24.88 -4.07 8.21
C SER A 34 -23.92 -4.04 7.02
N ILE A 35 -22.79 -3.33 7.15
CA ILE A 35 -21.81 -3.17 6.07
C ILE A 35 -21.01 -4.46 5.90
N SER A 36 -21.03 -5.04 4.70
CA SER A 36 -20.20 -6.20 4.33
C SER A 36 -19.07 -5.79 3.38
N TYR A 37 -18.04 -6.63 3.28
CA TYR A 37 -16.91 -6.40 2.37
C TYR A 37 -17.36 -6.29 0.89
N GLN A 38 -18.44 -6.99 0.52
CA GLN A 38 -19.00 -6.94 -0.84
C GLN A 38 -19.48 -5.54 -1.22
N ASP A 39 -19.91 -4.75 -0.23
CA ASP A 39 -20.43 -3.41 -0.46
C ASP A 39 -19.32 -2.37 -0.73
N ARG A 40 -18.04 -2.76 -0.62
CA ARG A 40 -16.91 -1.90 -1.02
C ARG A 40 -17.06 -1.33 -2.43
N LYS A 41 -17.73 -2.06 -3.35
CA LYS A 41 -17.99 -1.58 -4.72
C LYS A 41 -18.93 -0.37 -4.77
N LYS A 42 -19.78 -0.18 -3.75
CA LYS A 42 -20.71 0.94 -3.63
C LYS A 42 -20.05 2.20 -3.05
N LEU A 43 -18.84 2.09 -2.51
CA LEU A 43 -18.08 3.18 -1.89
C LEU A 43 -16.79 3.51 -2.66
N PRO A 44 -16.88 3.99 -3.92
CA PRO A 44 -15.70 4.29 -4.73
C PRO A 44 -14.81 5.38 -4.11
N TYR A 45 -15.38 6.42 -3.49
CA TYR A 45 -14.62 7.54 -2.93
C TYR A 45 -13.92 7.14 -1.64
N THR A 46 -14.61 6.47 -0.72
CA THR A 46 -14.01 5.92 0.51
C THR A 46 -12.87 4.96 0.17
N ASN A 47 -13.05 4.13 -0.85
CA ASN A 47 -12.01 3.23 -1.32
C ASN A 47 -10.80 3.99 -1.90
N ALA A 48 -11.03 5.09 -2.64
CA ALA A 48 -9.95 5.95 -3.13
C ALA A 48 -9.18 6.61 -1.96
N VAL A 49 -9.87 7.12 -0.95
CA VAL A 49 -9.25 7.72 0.24
C VAL A 49 -8.35 6.72 0.97
N ILE A 50 -8.81 5.48 1.15
CA ILE A 50 -8.00 4.42 1.77
C ILE A 50 -6.73 4.15 0.96
N HIS A 51 -6.82 4.07 -0.37
CA HIS A 51 -5.64 3.87 -1.21
C HIS A 51 -4.68 5.07 -1.14
N GLU A 52 -5.18 6.29 -1.03
CA GLU A 52 -4.34 7.48 -0.86
C GLU A 52 -3.62 7.48 0.49
N ILE A 53 -4.31 7.09 1.58
CA ILE A 53 -3.68 6.93 2.90
C ILE A 53 -2.57 5.88 2.82
N GLN A 54 -2.82 4.75 2.15
CA GLN A 54 -1.82 3.70 1.96
C GLN A 54 -0.65 4.16 1.07
N ARG A 55 -0.90 5.00 0.06
CA ARG A 55 0.15 5.59 -0.80
C ARG A 55 1.06 6.53 0.00
N LEU A 56 0.47 7.37 0.85
CA LEU A 56 1.21 8.34 1.66
C LEU A 56 1.95 7.67 2.83
N LYS A 57 1.37 6.61 3.39
CA LYS A 57 1.87 5.92 4.59
C LYS A 57 1.98 4.42 4.33
N TYR A 58 2.74 4.06 3.30
CA TYR A 58 3.11 2.68 3.09
C TYR A 58 4.12 2.25 4.17
N ILE A 59 3.72 1.30 5.02
CA ILE A 59 4.50 0.81 6.16
C ILE A 59 5.86 0.22 5.75
N LEU A 60 6.00 -0.17 4.48
CA LEU A 60 7.24 -0.67 3.91
C LEU A 60 7.80 0.35 2.91
N LEU A 61 8.38 1.46 3.39
CA LEU A 61 9.02 2.50 2.56
C LEU A 61 9.80 1.95 1.36
N PHE A 62 10.45 0.81 1.56
CA PHE A 62 10.95 -0.06 0.51
C PHE A 62 10.33 -1.43 0.75
N GLY A 63 9.56 -1.94 -0.21
CA GLY A 63 8.95 -3.28 -0.12
C GLY A 63 9.98 -4.34 0.28
N LEU A 64 9.51 -5.51 0.71
CA LEU A 64 10.42 -6.58 1.14
C LEU A 64 11.47 -6.86 0.04
N PRO A 65 12.76 -7.00 0.41
CA PRO A 65 13.81 -7.30 -0.55
C PRO A 65 13.44 -8.60 -1.28
N ARG A 66 13.30 -8.49 -2.60
CA ARG A 66 12.98 -9.63 -3.46
C ARG A 66 14.27 -10.27 -3.96
N GLN A 67 14.31 -11.59 -3.95
CA GLN A 67 15.45 -12.39 -4.36
C GLN A 67 15.09 -13.24 -5.58
N SER A 68 15.96 -13.27 -6.59
CA SER A 68 15.73 -14.07 -7.78
C SER A 68 15.97 -15.55 -7.50
N THR A 69 14.98 -16.39 -7.82
CA THR A 69 15.08 -17.86 -7.68
C THR A 69 15.85 -18.52 -8.84
N LYS A 70 16.02 -17.81 -9.96
CA LYS A 70 16.71 -18.26 -11.19
C LYS A 70 17.51 -17.09 -11.78
N ASP A 71 18.48 -17.37 -12.64
CA ASP A 71 19.18 -16.32 -13.38
C ASP A 71 18.21 -15.69 -14.38
N VAL A 72 18.05 -14.37 -14.33
CA VAL A 72 17.12 -13.62 -15.19
C VAL A 72 17.83 -12.41 -15.79
N THR A 73 17.72 -12.25 -17.10
CA THR A 73 18.20 -11.05 -17.79
C THR A 73 17.00 -10.12 -18.02
N MET A 74 16.99 -8.95 -17.38
CA MET A 74 15.92 -7.96 -17.54
C MET A 74 16.48 -6.69 -18.18
N LYS A 75 15.95 -6.30 -19.35
CA LYS A 75 16.28 -5.04 -20.06
C LYS A 75 17.79 -4.70 -20.01
N SER A 76 18.64 -5.66 -20.38
CA SER A 76 20.12 -5.62 -20.39
C SER A 76 20.87 -5.80 -19.06
N TYR A 77 20.20 -6.05 -17.94
CA TYR A 77 20.84 -6.38 -16.66
C TYR A 77 20.68 -7.87 -16.32
N HIS A 78 21.79 -8.55 -16.05
CA HIS A 78 21.79 -9.94 -15.60
C HIS A 78 21.67 -10.00 -14.07
N ILE A 79 20.53 -10.51 -13.58
CA ILE A 79 20.25 -10.69 -12.15
C ILE A 79 20.53 -12.15 -11.80
N PRO A 80 21.58 -12.45 -11.01
CA PRO A 80 21.93 -13.82 -10.69
C PRO A 80 20.97 -14.43 -9.65
N LYS A 81 20.78 -15.74 -9.73
CA LYS A 81 20.20 -16.54 -8.65
C LYS A 81 21.11 -16.43 -7.43
N VAL A 82 20.54 -16.07 -6.29
CA VAL A 82 21.29 -16.10 -5.04
C VAL A 82 21.58 -17.56 -4.69
N ARG A 83 22.86 -17.92 -4.82
CA ARG A 83 23.42 -19.19 -4.37
C ARG A 83 23.84 -18.97 -2.92
N ASN A 84 23.43 -19.85 -2.00
CA ASN A 84 23.92 -19.86 -0.62
C ASN A 84 25.42 -20.25 -0.64
N ALA A 85 26.27 -19.33 -1.05
CA ALA A 85 27.71 -19.44 -0.95
C ALA A 85 28.15 -18.36 0.04
N LYS A 86 28.68 -18.81 1.18
CA LYS A 86 29.43 -17.98 2.11
C LYS A 86 30.54 -17.27 1.32
N ASN A 87 30.75 -15.98 1.58
CA ASN A 87 31.73 -15.08 0.97
C ASN A 87 31.33 -14.56 -0.41
N SER A 88 31.57 -13.32 -0.81
CA SER A 88 31.92 -12.05 -0.18
C SER A 88 31.88 -11.05 -1.34
N HIS A 89 31.47 -9.81 -1.10
CA HIS A 89 31.92 -8.68 -1.91
C HIS A 89 31.50 -8.66 -3.40
N CYS A 90 30.19 -8.63 -3.72
CA CYS A 90 29.79 -8.10 -5.03
C CYS A 90 28.40 -7.42 -4.98
N SER A 91 28.43 -6.10 -5.18
CA SER A 91 27.32 -5.21 -5.52
C SER A 91 26.19 -5.00 -4.52
N GLN A 92 26.51 -4.32 -3.40
CA GLN A 92 25.57 -3.37 -2.77
C GLN A 92 25.61 -1.96 -3.41
N LYS A 93 26.34 -1.77 -4.52
CA LYS A 93 26.54 -0.45 -5.17
C LYS A 93 25.43 0.00 -6.13
N LEU A 94 24.34 -0.74 -6.29
CA LEU A 94 23.29 -0.38 -7.26
C LEU A 94 21.95 0.03 -6.66
N LEU A 95 21.87 0.24 -5.34
CA LEU A 95 20.61 0.66 -4.68
C LEU A 95 20.63 2.07 -4.09
N TRP A 96 21.72 2.84 -4.26
CA TRP A 96 21.83 4.24 -3.83
C TRP A 96 22.68 5.06 -4.80
N LYS A 97 22.22 5.18 -6.05
CA LYS A 97 22.61 6.27 -6.94
C LYS A 97 21.42 6.69 -7.77
#